data_AF-A0A7J2J641-F1
#
_entry.id   AF-A0A7J2J641-F1
#
_cell.length_a   1.000
_cell.length_b   1.000
_cell.length_c   1.000
_cell.angle_alpha   90.00
_cell.angle_beta   90.00
_cell.angle_gamma   90.00
#
_symmetry.space_group_name_H-M   'P 1'
#
loop_
_entity.id
_entity.type
_entity.pdbx_description
1 polymer ?
#
loop_
_entity_poly.entity_id
_entity_poly.type
_entity_poly.pdbx_seq_one_letter_code
_entity_poly.pdbx_strand_id
1 'polypeptide(L)'
;MFLSVRGRVLVNVEALNMTESVGNYVKHRRVPVILPERGYSTYLVPAISGESIAHGYQEIVAEKSDQENIPVCNLCRKGIFLKSTNEEVFKHAFGSNPPNNGYDFEREVIRGCVVEDLGGFLFAPRRGAQARGRQVKRTSCFSTGYMVPVKEALESSIIEPQLHSRYALGTKFVTREEERGQMIYYVELSSSTYAFSFDLDSSKVGRITFDMDHYGEEVISSDDIRKRTEVAIESLGELILEFEFGAKKTRFLPIVEWESIAVSVSDGVWTVPSPNSGYYLSNALSKLEKTEDRAKLFVYLNKEMLRDTVHYIKKKSEELIGEMKSIVEEWKKGLKEKMPEYYEKIDWEEIVKKKLESLISKRLGEVVES
;
A
#
# COMPACT_ATOMS: atom_id res chain seq x y z
N MET A 1 18.83 8.67 -10.75
CA MET A 1 17.49 8.27 -11.25
C MET A 1 16.50 8.20 -10.09
N PHE A 2 15.29 8.70 -10.31
CA PHE A 2 14.15 8.57 -9.40
C PHE A 2 13.06 7.73 -10.08
N LEU A 3 12.58 6.72 -9.37
CA LEU A 3 11.51 5.83 -9.81
C LEU A 3 10.31 5.99 -8.87
N SER A 4 9.12 6.20 -9.42
CA SER A 4 7.88 6.32 -8.65
C SER A 4 6.82 5.38 -9.18
N VAL A 5 6.32 4.51 -8.30
CA VAL A 5 5.27 3.53 -8.56
C VAL A 5 4.03 3.89 -7.79
N ARG A 6 2.90 3.96 -8.48
CA ARG A 6 1.57 4.08 -7.88
C ARG A 6 0.64 3.10 -8.55
N GLY A 7 -0.21 2.43 -7.80
CA GLY A 7 -1.16 1.52 -8.39
C GLY A 7 -2.37 1.26 -7.50
N ARG A 8 -3.34 0.59 -8.08
CA ARG A 8 -4.55 0.12 -7.44
C ARG A 8 -4.55 -1.39 -7.52
N VAL A 9 -4.66 -2.03 -6.37
CA VAL A 9 -4.60 -3.48 -6.24
C VAL A 9 -5.78 -3.97 -5.41
N LEU A 10 -6.57 -4.84 -6.00
CA LEU A 10 -7.61 -5.57 -5.31
C LEU A 10 -6.95 -6.63 -4.44
N VAL A 11 -7.18 -6.55 -3.13
CA VAL A 11 -6.71 -7.54 -2.16
C VAL A 11 -7.93 -8.19 -1.51
N ASN A 12 -8.14 -9.48 -1.77
CA ASN A 12 -9.24 -10.26 -1.21
C ASN A 12 -8.76 -11.06 0.01
N VAL A 13 -9.63 -11.21 1.02
CA VAL A 13 -9.34 -12.01 2.23
C VAL A 13 -8.11 -11.46 2.96
N GLU A 14 -8.10 -10.14 3.18
CA GLU A 14 -6.96 -9.47 3.79
C GLU A 14 -6.71 -9.99 5.21
N ALA A 15 -5.61 -10.74 5.36
CA ALA A 15 -5.02 -11.11 6.65
C ALA A 15 -3.73 -10.31 6.94
N LEU A 16 -3.29 -9.49 5.97
CA LEU A 16 -1.98 -8.84 5.94
C LEU A 16 -1.79 -7.80 7.05
N ASN A 17 -2.88 -7.32 7.65
CA ASN A 17 -2.91 -6.19 8.59
C ASN A 17 -3.33 -6.51 10.02
N MET A 18 -3.34 -7.79 10.38
CA MET A 18 -3.67 -8.17 11.74
C MET A 18 -2.71 -7.52 12.75
N THR A 19 -3.27 -6.80 13.70
CA THR A 19 -2.56 -6.26 14.88
C THR A 19 -2.70 -7.22 16.06
N GLU A 20 -2.00 -6.94 17.16
CA GLU A 20 -2.00 -7.80 18.36
C GLU A 20 -3.41 -8.23 18.79
N SER A 21 -3.51 -9.48 19.27
CA SER A 21 -4.76 -10.05 19.76
C SER A 21 -5.18 -9.38 21.06
N VAL A 22 -6.36 -8.77 21.09
CA VAL A 22 -7.00 -8.35 22.35
C VAL A 22 -7.92 -9.50 22.78
N GLY A 23 -7.42 -10.36 23.66
CA GLY A 23 -8.09 -11.61 24.01
C GLY A 23 -8.23 -12.55 22.80
N ASN A 24 -9.46 -12.95 22.47
CA ASN A 24 -9.77 -13.84 21.36
C ASN A 24 -10.07 -13.11 20.04
N TYR A 25 -9.84 -11.81 19.95
CA TYR A 25 -10.15 -11.02 18.76
C TYR A 25 -8.90 -10.39 18.19
N VAL A 26 -8.63 -10.63 16.91
CA VAL A 26 -7.49 -10.04 16.20
C VAL A 26 -8.03 -8.95 15.29
N LYS A 27 -7.71 -7.68 15.61
CA LYS A 27 -8.19 -6.51 14.88
C LYS A 27 -7.29 -6.19 13.68
N HIS A 28 -7.85 -5.63 12.62
CA HIS A 28 -7.05 -4.95 11.60
C HIS A 28 -6.37 -3.70 12.18
N ARG A 29 -5.17 -3.40 11.69
CA ARG A 29 -4.59 -2.06 11.78
C ARG A 29 -5.54 -1.11 11.08
N ARG A 30 -6.01 -0.08 11.79
CA ARG A 30 -6.89 0.95 11.22
C ARG A 30 -6.22 2.31 11.22
N VAL A 31 -6.42 3.07 10.16
CA VAL A 31 -5.92 4.44 10.01
C VAL A 31 -7.11 5.38 9.83
N PRO A 32 -7.14 6.56 10.50
CA PRO A 32 -8.15 7.57 10.25
C PRO A 32 -7.91 8.23 8.88
N VAL A 33 -8.90 8.16 8.00
CA VAL A 33 -8.93 8.85 6.71
C VAL A 33 -10.04 9.89 6.74
N ILE A 34 -9.72 11.12 6.35
CA ILE A 34 -10.69 12.21 6.29
C ILE A 34 -11.13 12.39 4.84
N LEU A 35 -12.44 12.28 4.60
CA LEU A 35 -13.04 12.59 3.31
C LEU A 35 -13.74 13.96 3.36
N PRO A 36 -13.57 14.82 2.34
CA PRO A 36 -14.18 16.15 2.31
C PRO A 36 -15.68 16.14 1.95
N GLU A 37 -16.32 14.97 1.79
CA GLU A 37 -17.70 14.90 1.33
C GLU A 37 -18.71 15.21 2.44
N ARG A 38 -19.49 16.29 2.23
CA ARG A 38 -20.57 16.76 3.14
C ARG A 38 -20.09 17.15 4.55
N GLY A 39 -18.88 17.67 4.65
CA GLY A 39 -18.21 18.00 5.90
C GLY A 39 -17.08 16.99 6.17
N TYR A 40 -15.97 17.45 6.72
CA TYR A 40 -14.80 16.61 7.01
C TYR A 40 -15.20 15.44 7.91
N SER A 41 -15.39 14.27 7.29
CA SER A 41 -15.85 13.05 7.97
C SER A 41 -14.67 12.10 8.12
N THR A 42 -14.44 11.64 9.34
CA THR A 42 -13.32 10.74 9.67
C THR A 42 -13.78 9.30 9.66
N TYR A 43 -13.17 8.48 8.81
CA TYR A 43 -13.41 7.04 8.69
C TYR A 43 -12.20 6.27 9.23
N LEU A 44 -12.43 5.20 9.99
CA LEU A 44 -11.38 4.28 10.43
C LEU A 44 -11.37 3.06 9.52
N VAL A 45 -10.36 2.95 8.67
CA VAL A 45 -10.31 1.92 7.63
C VAL A 45 -9.13 0.97 7.81
N PRO A 46 -9.27 -0.31 7.45
CA PRO A 46 -8.14 -1.25 7.45
C PRO A 46 -7.02 -0.70 6.57
N ALA A 47 -5.76 -0.82 6.98
CA ALA A 47 -4.63 -0.27 6.23
C ALA A 47 -3.35 -1.09 6.40
N ILE A 48 -2.68 -1.36 5.28
CA ILE A 48 -1.38 -2.03 5.25
C ILE A 48 -0.30 -1.00 5.48
N SER A 49 0.51 -1.25 6.48
CA SER A 49 1.58 -0.32 6.84
C SER A 49 2.71 -0.39 5.83
N GLY A 50 3.27 0.79 5.52
CA GLY A 50 4.42 0.90 4.63
C GLY A 50 5.61 0.09 5.16
N GLU A 51 5.78 -0.01 6.49
CA GLU A 51 6.81 -0.83 7.11
C GLU A 51 6.69 -2.32 6.75
N SER A 52 5.46 -2.87 6.63
CA SER A 52 5.28 -4.26 6.18
C SER A 52 5.74 -4.45 4.74
N ILE A 53 5.44 -3.49 3.86
CA ILE A 53 5.86 -3.51 2.45
C ILE A 53 7.38 -3.35 2.35
N ALA A 54 7.93 -2.40 3.11
CA ALA A 54 9.37 -2.17 3.21
C ALA A 54 10.10 -3.39 3.75
N HIS A 55 9.51 -4.16 4.67
CA HIS A 55 10.08 -5.40 5.16
C HIS A 55 10.17 -6.44 4.04
N GLY A 56 9.07 -6.71 3.34
CA GLY A 56 9.05 -7.67 2.22
C GLY A 56 10.03 -7.27 1.11
N TYR A 57 10.07 -5.98 0.77
CA TYR A 57 11.05 -5.45 -0.18
C TYR A 57 12.50 -5.68 0.28
N GLN A 58 12.82 -5.43 1.55
CA GLN A 58 14.16 -5.66 2.09
C GLN A 58 14.53 -7.15 2.16
N GLU A 59 13.56 -8.06 2.35
CA GLU A 59 13.78 -9.52 2.28
C GLU A 59 14.18 -9.94 0.87
N ILE A 60 13.41 -9.53 -0.14
CA ILE A 60 13.71 -9.80 -1.55
C ILE A 60 15.09 -9.24 -1.93
N VAL A 61 15.39 -8.00 -1.53
CA VAL A 61 16.71 -7.39 -1.76
C VAL A 61 17.81 -8.21 -1.11
N ALA A 62 17.62 -8.66 0.14
CA ALA A 62 18.62 -9.45 0.86
C ALA A 62 18.87 -10.79 0.17
N GLU A 63 17.82 -11.48 -0.25
CA GLU A 63 17.90 -12.77 -0.93
C GLU A 63 18.59 -12.65 -2.29
N LYS A 64 18.14 -11.73 -3.15
CA LYS A 64 18.77 -11.48 -4.46
C LYS A 64 20.22 -11.07 -4.34
N SER A 65 20.52 -10.17 -3.40
CA SER A 65 21.89 -9.71 -3.19
C SER A 65 22.82 -10.83 -2.73
N ASP A 66 22.33 -11.76 -1.91
CA ASP A 66 23.11 -12.92 -1.47
C ASP A 66 23.38 -13.89 -2.64
N GLN A 67 22.40 -14.09 -3.52
CA GLN A 67 22.55 -14.90 -4.74
C GLN A 67 23.56 -14.29 -5.73
N GLU A 68 23.60 -12.96 -5.84
CA GLU A 68 24.51 -12.22 -6.74
C GLU A 68 25.88 -11.89 -6.12
N ASN A 69 26.16 -12.38 -4.91
CA ASN A 69 27.39 -12.09 -4.16
C ASN A 69 27.62 -10.59 -3.88
N ILE A 70 26.54 -9.81 -3.75
CA ILE A 70 26.58 -8.43 -3.28
C ILE A 70 26.65 -8.45 -1.73
N PRO A 71 27.43 -7.57 -1.08
CA PRO A 71 27.56 -7.58 0.37
C PRO A 71 26.24 -7.39 1.12
N VAL A 72 25.89 -8.36 1.97
CA VAL A 72 24.73 -8.34 2.87
C VAL A 72 25.17 -8.68 4.30
N CYS A 73 24.65 -7.97 5.29
CA CYS A 73 24.97 -8.21 6.70
C CYS A 73 24.43 -9.56 7.23
N ASN A 74 25.07 -10.14 8.25
CA ASN A 74 24.67 -11.46 8.80
C ASN A 74 23.22 -11.54 9.31
N LEU A 75 22.67 -10.42 9.78
CA LEU A 75 21.28 -10.33 10.24
C LEU A 75 20.31 -10.15 9.07
N CYS A 76 20.70 -9.30 8.12
CA CYS A 76 19.93 -8.93 6.93
C CYS A 76 19.68 -10.16 6.04
N ARG A 77 20.70 -11.03 5.88
CA ARG A 77 20.57 -12.33 5.18
C ARG A 77 19.51 -13.25 5.77
N LYS A 78 19.16 -13.06 7.05
CA LYS A 78 18.17 -13.89 7.77
C LYS A 78 16.79 -13.23 7.84
N GLY A 79 16.57 -12.11 7.13
CA GLY A 79 15.35 -11.31 7.23
C GLY A 79 15.21 -10.54 8.56
N ILE A 80 16.30 -10.40 9.34
CA ILE A 80 16.27 -9.71 10.64
C ILE A 80 16.81 -8.28 10.47
N PHE A 81 15.94 -7.31 10.22
CA PHE A 81 16.32 -5.93 9.92
C PHE A 81 16.50 -5.05 11.17
N LEU A 82 17.44 -5.41 12.04
CA LEU A 82 17.87 -4.55 13.15
C LEU A 82 18.81 -3.40 12.70
N LYS A 83 19.39 -3.50 11.50
CA LYS A 83 20.10 -2.43 10.75
C LYS A 83 20.98 -1.53 11.61
N SER A 84 22.07 -2.10 12.14
CA SER A 84 23.09 -1.38 12.92
C SER A 84 22.54 -0.40 13.96
N THR A 85 21.45 -0.73 14.64
CA THR A 85 20.77 0.18 15.58
C THR A 85 21.60 0.48 16.82
N ASN A 86 22.44 -0.46 17.26
CA ASN A 86 23.35 -0.30 18.39
C ASN A 86 24.68 -1.03 18.15
N GLU A 87 25.62 -0.88 19.08
CA GLU A 87 26.97 -1.46 18.93
C GLU A 87 26.99 -2.99 18.90
N GLU A 88 26.11 -3.66 19.66
CA GLU A 88 26.01 -5.11 19.70
C GLU A 88 25.48 -5.66 18.38
N VAL A 89 24.46 -4.99 17.83
CA VAL A 89 23.88 -5.29 16.52
C VAL A 89 24.93 -5.13 15.42
N PHE A 90 25.68 -4.03 15.43
CA PHE A 90 26.76 -3.81 14.46
C PHE A 90 27.83 -4.91 14.53
N LYS A 91 28.31 -5.23 15.74
CA LYS A 91 29.31 -6.29 15.95
C LYS A 91 28.84 -7.65 15.46
N HIS A 92 27.56 -7.98 15.70
CA HIS A 92 27.00 -9.24 15.21
C HIS A 92 26.79 -9.23 13.68
N ALA A 93 26.39 -8.08 13.11
CA ALA A 93 26.12 -7.91 11.70
C ALA A 93 27.38 -8.00 10.83
N PHE A 94 28.48 -7.36 11.25
CA PHE A 94 29.71 -7.21 10.47
C PHE A 94 30.94 -7.93 11.05
N GLY A 95 30.88 -8.41 12.29
CA GLY A 95 32.03 -9.08 12.95
C GLY A 95 33.15 -8.12 13.39
N SER A 96 32.92 -6.80 13.32
CA SER A 96 33.89 -5.76 13.65
C SER A 96 33.32 -4.76 14.67
N ASN A 97 34.20 -3.99 15.32
CA ASN A 97 33.74 -2.92 16.21
C ASN A 97 33.29 -1.71 15.37
N PRO A 98 32.20 -1.03 15.77
CA PRO A 98 31.73 0.15 15.04
C PRO A 98 32.78 1.27 15.10
N PRO A 99 33.06 1.95 13.98
CA PRO A 99 33.92 3.13 13.97
C PRO A 99 33.45 4.20 14.96
N ASN A 100 34.39 5.03 15.42
CA ASN A 100 34.08 6.12 16.35
C ASN A 100 33.56 7.38 15.64
N ASN A 101 33.90 7.55 14.36
CA ASN A 101 33.51 8.68 13.53
C ASN A 101 32.24 8.36 12.72
N GLY A 102 31.37 9.35 12.52
CA GLY A 102 30.11 9.19 11.79
C GLY A 102 30.32 8.86 10.30
N TYR A 103 31.27 9.53 9.65
CA TYR A 103 31.66 9.25 8.27
C TYR A 103 32.15 7.80 8.09
N ASP A 104 33.13 7.37 8.90
CA ASP A 104 33.69 6.02 8.80
C ASP A 104 32.63 4.96 9.10
N PHE A 105 31.72 5.24 10.02
CA PHE A 105 30.60 4.36 10.33
C PHE A 105 29.65 4.19 9.14
N GLU A 106 29.16 5.29 8.55
CA GLU A 106 28.26 5.22 7.39
C GLU A 106 28.95 4.52 6.21
N ARG A 107 30.21 4.86 5.96
CA ARG A 107 31.04 4.24 4.91
C ARG A 107 31.16 2.73 5.08
N GLU A 108 31.42 2.25 6.30
CA GLU A 108 31.55 0.82 6.58
C GLU A 108 30.22 0.08 6.42
N VAL A 109 29.12 0.67 6.90
CA VAL A 109 27.78 0.08 6.74
C VAL A 109 27.39 -0.02 5.27
N ILE A 110 27.58 1.05 4.49
CA ILE A 110 27.29 1.05 3.05
C ILE A 110 28.13 -0.03 2.35
N ARG A 111 29.43 -0.14 2.64
CA ARG A 111 30.29 -1.15 2.03
C ARG A 111 29.88 -2.57 2.39
N GLY A 112 29.51 -2.81 3.65
CA GLY A 112 29.21 -4.14 4.15
C GLY A 112 27.79 -4.63 3.87
N CYS A 113 26.82 -3.75 3.61
CA CYS A 113 25.42 -4.16 3.49
C CYS A 113 24.60 -3.29 2.52
N VAL A 114 24.14 -3.88 1.41
CA VAL A 114 23.21 -3.26 0.46
C VAL A 114 21.82 -3.00 1.05
N VAL A 115 21.33 -3.84 1.96
CA VAL A 115 20.02 -3.64 2.62
C VAL A 115 20.04 -2.39 3.50
N GLU A 116 21.13 -2.13 4.21
CA GLU A 116 21.29 -0.93 5.04
C GLU A 116 21.61 0.31 4.20
N ASP A 117 22.29 0.15 3.06
CA ASP A 117 22.48 1.22 2.06
C ASP A 117 21.14 1.69 1.47
N LEU A 118 20.32 0.75 0.99
CA LEU A 118 19.01 1.02 0.37
C LEU A 118 17.93 1.37 1.40
N GLY A 119 17.80 0.58 2.47
CA GLY A 119 16.74 0.72 3.48
C GLY A 119 17.06 1.69 4.61
N GLY A 120 18.27 2.25 4.64
CA GLY A 120 18.73 3.17 5.67
C GLY A 120 18.80 2.53 7.06
N PHE A 121 19.38 3.27 7.99
CA PHE A 121 19.58 2.83 9.36
C PHE A 121 19.61 4.02 10.33
N LEU A 122 19.42 3.73 11.61
CA LEU A 122 19.55 4.70 12.69
C LEU A 122 20.39 4.08 13.79
N PHE A 123 21.67 4.45 13.84
CA PHE A 123 22.58 4.04 14.90
C PHE A 123 22.44 4.99 16.08
N ALA A 124 22.00 4.45 17.22
CA ALA A 124 21.77 5.17 18.47
C ALA A 124 22.40 4.41 19.65
N PRO A 125 23.70 4.60 19.92
CA PRO A 125 24.38 3.92 21.03
C PRO A 125 23.80 4.35 22.39
N ARG A 126 23.86 3.47 23.38
CA ARG A 126 23.32 3.71 24.74
C ARG A 126 23.91 4.99 25.36
N ARG A 127 23.05 5.75 26.05
CA ARG A 127 23.38 7.04 26.68
C ARG A 127 24.59 6.92 27.63
N GLY A 128 25.62 7.73 27.36
CA GLY A 128 26.80 7.95 28.20
C GLY A 128 27.58 9.18 27.70
N ALA A 129 28.52 9.72 28.48
CA ALA A 129 29.30 10.91 28.10
C ALA A 129 30.10 10.72 26.79
N GLN A 130 30.41 9.47 26.42
CA GLN A 130 31.07 9.07 25.16
C GLN A 130 30.10 8.82 23.98
N ALA A 131 28.78 8.93 24.19
CA ALA A 131 27.76 8.68 23.16
C ALA A 131 27.22 9.97 22.50
N ARG A 132 27.55 11.16 23.04
CA ARG A 132 27.18 12.44 22.41
C ARG A 132 28.05 12.63 21.16
N GLY A 133 27.42 12.59 19.98
CA GLY A 133 28.09 12.77 18.68
C GLY A 133 28.30 11.51 17.85
N ARG A 134 27.95 10.32 18.36
CA ARG A 134 28.04 9.04 17.63
C ARG A 134 26.74 8.58 16.99
N GLN A 135 25.68 9.40 17.03
CA GLN A 135 24.41 9.03 16.39
C GLN A 135 24.52 9.25 14.89
N VAL A 136 24.30 8.19 14.10
CA VAL A 136 24.36 8.26 12.64
C VAL A 136 23.01 7.85 12.10
N LYS A 137 22.43 8.69 11.24
CA LYS A 137 21.16 8.41 10.58
C LYS A 137 21.35 8.45 9.08
N ARG A 138 21.06 7.33 8.43
CA ARG A 138 20.91 7.24 6.99
C ARG A 138 19.43 7.09 6.66
N THR A 139 18.91 8.00 5.85
CA THR A 139 17.52 7.89 5.37
C THR A 139 17.45 6.84 4.28
N SER A 140 16.38 6.05 4.25
CA SER A 140 16.13 5.06 3.20
C SER A 140 16.16 5.72 1.81
N CYS A 141 16.77 5.04 0.85
CA CYS A 141 16.76 5.40 -0.57
C CYS A 141 15.38 5.14 -1.19
N PHE A 142 14.57 4.28 -0.59
CA PHE A 142 13.18 4.06 -1.01
C PHE A 142 12.17 4.51 0.05
N SER A 143 10.97 4.87 -0.37
CA SER A 143 9.85 5.18 0.52
C SER A 143 8.60 4.46 0.08
N THR A 144 7.90 3.86 1.04
CA THR A 144 6.64 3.15 0.84
C THR A 144 5.54 3.86 1.61
N GLY A 145 4.42 4.13 0.96
CA GLY A 145 3.25 4.65 1.67
C GLY A 145 2.47 3.54 2.37
N TYR A 146 1.54 3.94 3.23
CA TYR A 146 0.50 3.03 3.69
C TYR A 146 -0.39 2.66 2.51
N MET A 147 -0.75 1.39 2.41
CA MET A 147 -1.86 1.00 1.55
C MET A 147 -3.15 1.21 2.32
N VAL A 148 -3.95 2.14 1.82
CA VAL A 148 -5.29 2.43 2.31
C VAL A 148 -6.31 2.12 1.22
N PRO A 149 -7.54 1.75 1.56
CA PRO A 149 -8.58 1.56 0.57
C PRO A 149 -8.78 2.83 -0.25
N VAL A 150 -8.99 2.67 -1.55
CA VAL A 150 -9.26 3.79 -2.46
C VAL A 150 -10.56 4.48 -2.08
N LYS A 151 -10.69 5.76 -2.45
CA LYS A 151 -11.84 6.59 -2.07
C LYS A 151 -13.18 5.90 -2.35
N GLU A 152 -13.31 5.28 -3.51
CA GLU A 152 -14.51 4.61 -3.99
C GLU A 152 -14.87 3.36 -3.17
N ALA A 153 -13.87 2.69 -2.58
CA ALA A 153 -14.06 1.51 -1.75
C ALA A 153 -14.38 1.84 -0.29
N LEU A 154 -14.06 3.07 0.17
CA LEU A 154 -14.40 3.54 1.52
C LEU A 154 -15.92 3.65 1.73
N GLU A 155 -16.68 3.89 0.66
CA GLU A 155 -18.14 3.97 0.69
C GLU A 155 -18.81 2.59 0.78
N SER A 156 -18.09 1.52 0.43
CA SER A 156 -18.64 0.17 0.26
C SER A 156 -17.94 -0.92 1.09
N SER A 157 -16.95 -0.57 1.92
CA SER A 157 -16.16 -1.58 2.65
C SER A 157 -17.00 -2.31 3.71
N ILE A 158 -17.25 -3.60 3.48
CA ILE A 158 -17.86 -4.51 4.45
C ILE A 158 -16.73 -5.21 5.21
N ILE A 159 -16.70 -5.06 6.55
CA ILE A 159 -15.77 -5.79 7.42
C ILE A 159 -16.57 -6.90 8.10
N GLU A 160 -16.28 -8.16 7.77
CA GLU A 160 -16.96 -9.31 8.39
C GLU A 160 -16.00 -10.09 9.32
N PRO A 161 -16.36 -10.33 10.59
CA PRO A 161 -15.60 -11.20 11.47
C PRO A 161 -15.87 -12.68 11.18
N GLN A 162 -14.82 -13.45 10.87
CA GLN A 162 -14.90 -14.90 10.71
C GLN A 162 -14.34 -15.65 11.93
N LEU A 163 -15.09 -16.67 12.38
CA LEU A 163 -14.72 -17.52 13.51
C LEU A 163 -13.70 -18.57 13.08
N HIS A 164 -12.54 -18.59 13.74
CA HIS A 164 -11.50 -19.61 13.54
C HIS A 164 -11.33 -20.45 14.80
N SER A 165 -11.37 -21.77 14.64
CA SER A 165 -11.02 -22.74 15.69
C SER A 165 -9.74 -23.49 15.29
N ARG A 166 -8.93 -23.87 16.28
CA ARG A 166 -7.85 -24.85 16.06
C ARG A 166 -8.45 -26.24 16.32
N TYR A 167 -8.26 -27.17 15.40
CA TYR A 167 -8.76 -28.54 15.56
C TYR A 167 -7.61 -29.44 16.01
N ALA A 168 -7.63 -29.87 17.26
CA ALA A 168 -6.79 -30.96 17.76
C ALA A 168 -7.65 -31.87 18.64
N LEU A 169 -8.60 -32.57 18.03
CA LEU A 169 -9.38 -33.59 18.70
C LEU A 169 -8.72 -34.96 18.45
N GLY A 170 -8.28 -35.62 19.53
CA GLY A 170 -7.83 -37.02 19.50
C GLY A 170 -6.42 -37.32 20.01
N THR A 171 -5.63 -36.34 20.46
CA THR A 171 -4.29 -36.59 21.00
C THR A 171 -4.32 -36.82 22.51
N LYS A 172 -3.59 -37.83 23.01
CA LYS A 172 -3.49 -38.23 24.43
C LYS A 172 -2.93 -37.16 25.39
N PHE A 173 -2.67 -35.95 24.90
CA PHE A 173 -2.01 -34.85 25.59
C PHE A 173 -2.95 -33.72 26.01
N VAL A 174 -4.27 -33.87 25.84
CA VAL A 174 -5.24 -32.84 26.25
C VAL A 174 -6.16 -33.45 27.30
N THR A 175 -5.96 -33.11 28.57
CA THR A 175 -6.86 -33.49 29.66
C THR A 175 -8.07 -32.55 29.69
N ARG A 176 -9.19 -33.02 30.26
CA ARG A 176 -10.48 -32.33 30.32
C ARG A 176 -10.44 -30.96 31.03
N GLU A 177 -9.37 -30.66 31.77
CA GLU A 177 -9.13 -29.35 32.42
C GLU A 177 -8.36 -28.35 31.51
N GLU A 178 -7.69 -28.83 30.46
CA GLU A 178 -6.97 -28.04 29.44
C GLU A 178 -7.85 -27.69 28.23
N GLU A 179 -9.16 -27.96 28.28
CA GLU A 179 -10.14 -27.51 27.28
C GLU A 179 -10.13 -25.98 27.09
N ARG A 180 -9.56 -25.22 28.04
CA ARG A 180 -9.31 -23.77 27.91
C ARG A 180 -8.20 -23.36 26.96
N GLY A 181 -7.33 -24.29 26.52
CA GLY A 181 -6.22 -23.98 25.60
C GLY A 181 -6.64 -23.79 24.14
N GLN A 182 -7.85 -24.19 23.78
CA GLN A 182 -8.40 -24.06 22.42
C GLN A 182 -9.28 -22.81 22.35
N MET A 183 -8.68 -21.64 22.52
CA MET A 183 -9.41 -20.37 22.39
C MET A 183 -9.87 -20.18 20.94
N ILE A 184 -11.19 -20.20 20.73
CA ILE A 184 -11.83 -19.73 19.51
C ILE A 184 -11.45 -18.26 19.33
N TYR A 185 -10.91 -17.89 18.17
CA TYR A 185 -10.60 -16.49 17.89
C TYR A 185 -11.27 -16.02 16.60
N TYR A 186 -11.66 -14.75 16.59
CA TYR A 186 -12.23 -14.11 15.42
C TYR A 186 -11.14 -13.38 14.65
N VAL A 187 -11.14 -13.61 13.34
CA VAL A 187 -10.30 -12.88 12.38
C VAL A 187 -11.26 -12.13 11.49
N GLU A 188 -11.20 -10.81 11.51
CA GLU A 188 -11.85 -10.00 10.48
C GLU A 188 -11.28 -10.42 9.11
N LEU A 189 -12.12 -10.54 8.09
CA LEU A 189 -11.65 -10.63 6.72
C LEU A 189 -12.34 -9.51 5.95
N SER A 190 -11.55 -8.81 5.15
CA SER A 190 -12.06 -7.75 4.29
C SER A 190 -11.44 -7.85 2.92
N SER A 191 -12.19 -7.41 1.93
CA SER A 191 -11.76 -7.40 0.54
C SER A 191 -11.98 -6.00 -0.01
N SER A 192 -10.92 -5.39 -0.52
CA SER A 192 -10.97 -4.00 -0.95
C SER A 192 -9.88 -3.69 -1.97
N THR A 193 -10.11 -2.66 -2.77
CA THR A 193 -9.08 -2.10 -3.64
C THR A 193 -8.25 -1.13 -2.83
N TYR A 194 -6.95 -1.38 -2.77
CA TYR A 194 -5.96 -0.60 -2.04
C TYR A 194 -5.10 0.27 -2.96
N ALA A 195 -4.77 1.46 -2.47
CA ALA A 195 -3.82 2.39 -3.07
C ALA A 195 -2.38 1.99 -2.71
N PHE A 196 -1.60 1.49 -3.67
CA PHE A 196 -0.18 1.18 -3.51
C PHE A 196 0.70 2.38 -3.87
N SER A 197 1.76 2.61 -3.09
CA SER A 197 2.75 3.64 -3.38
C SER A 197 4.15 3.25 -2.95
N PHE A 198 5.10 3.39 -3.88
CA PHE A 198 6.52 3.12 -3.67
C PHE A 198 7.35 4.12 -4.48
N ASP A 199 8.38 4.71 -3.89
CA ASP A 199 9.36 5.55 -4.58
C ASP A 199 10.77 5.04 -4.29
N LEU A 200 11.67 5.10 -5.27
CA LEU A 200 13.09 4.77 -5.16
C LEU A 200 13.93 5.91 -5.71
N ASP A 201 14.82 6.42 -4.88
CA ASP A 201 15.82 7.42 -5.19
C ASP A 201 17.21 6.79 -5.23
N SER A 202 17.65 6.41 -6.44
CA SER A 202 18.98 5.82 -6.64
C SER A 202 20.12 6.82 -6.43
N SER A 203 19.85 8.13 -6.36
CA SER A 203 20.91 9.16 -6.25
C SER A 203 21.73 9.04 -4.98
N LYS A 204 21.19 8.38 -3.95
CA LYS A 204 21.83 8.21 -2.63
C LYS A 204 22.56 6.88 -2.47
N VAL A 205 22.33 5.92 -3.37
CA VAL A 205 22.88 4.56 -3.28
C VAL A 205 24.40 4.61 -3.37
N GLY A 206 25.07 3.96 -2.41
CA GLY A 206 26.54 3.94 -2.38
C GLY A 206 27.21 5.27 -2.05
N ARG A 207 26.45 6.28 -1.60
CA ARG A 207 26.95 7.62 -1.28
C ARG A 207 26.72 8.01 0.17
N ILE A 208 27.61 8.83 0.71
CA ILE A 208 27.47 9.41 2.05
C ILE A 208 26.32 10.40 2.09
N THR A 209 25.48 10.32 3.13
CA THR A 209 24.30 11.18 3.32
C THR A 209 24.23 11.85 4.68
N PHE A 210 24.99 11.35 5.66
CA PHE A 210 24.96 11.87 7.02
C PHE A 210 25.99 12.97 7.27
N ASP A 211 27.21 12.81 6.75
CA ASP A 211 28.30 13.77 6.95
C ASP A 211 28.18 14.97 6.02
N MET A 212 28.29 16.19 6.56
CA MET A 212 28.11 17.44 5.82
C MET A 212 29.27 17.73 4.86
N ASP A 213 30.50 17.43 5.28
CA ASP A 213 31.70 17.76 4.51
C ASP A 213 31.90 16.77 3.35
N HIS A 214 31.41 15.54 3.52
CA HIS A 214 31.54 14.45 2.54
C HIS A 214 30.20 14.07 1.88
N TYR A 215 29.20 14.94 1.93
CA TYR A 215 27.87 14.66 1.39
C TYR A 215 27.93 14.34 -0.12
N GLY A 216 27.37 13.18 -0.51
CA GLY A 216 27.34 12.73 -1.91
C GLY A 216 28.61 12.04 -2.41
N GLU A 217 29.64 11.91 -1.55
CA GLU A 217 30.85 11.14 -1.86
C GLU A 217 30.52 9.67 -2.13
N GLU A 218 31.02 9.13 -3.24
CA GLU A 218 30.90 7.70 -3.58
C GLU A 218 31.87 6.88 -2.72
N VAL A 219 31.34 5.99 -1.89
CA VAL A 219 32.15 5.15 -0.99
C VAL A 219 32.38 3.73 -1.51
N ILE A 220 31.69 3.35 -2.59
CA ILE A 220 31.83 2.10 -3.32
C ILE A 220 32.10 2.39 -4.80
N SER A 221 32.52 1.37 -5.57
CA SER A 221 32.82 1.57 -6.99
C SER A 221 31.55 1.91 -7.78
N SER A 222 31.67 2.64 -8.88
CA SER A 222 30.52 2.97 -9.72
C SER A 222 29.84 1.72 -10.33
N ASP A 223 30.59 0.62 -10.50
CA ASP A 223 30.05 -0.69 -10.89
C ASP A 223 29.17 -1.30 -9.79
N ASP A 224 29.61 -1.22 -8.53
CA ASP A 224 28.81 -1.68 -7.38
C ASP A 224 27.54 -0.83 -7.18
N ILE A 225 27.63 0.50 -7.37
CA ILE A 225 26.46 1.38 -7.33
C ILE A 225 25.42 0.94 -8.37
N ARG A 226 25.90 0.64 -9.59
CA ARG A 226 25.04 0.16 -10.67
C ARG A 226 24.38 -1.16 -10.30
N LYS A 227 25.15 -2.17 -9.86
CA LYS A 227 24.60 -3.48 -9.44
C LYS A 227 23.57 -3.34 -8.32
N ARG A 228 23.84 -2.53 -7.31
CA ARG A 228 22.88 -2.28 -6.22
C ARG A 228 21.60 -1.62 -6.72
N THR A 229 21.71 -0.73 -7.69
CA THR A 229 20.55 -0.08 -8.31
C THR A 229 19.75 -1.06 -9.16
N GLU A 230 20.42 -1.94 -9.92
CA GLU A 230 19.79 -3.01 -10.70
C GLU A 230 19.02 -3.96 -9.77
N VAL A 231 19.67 -4.48 -8.71
CA VAL A 231 19.00 -5.33 -7.71
C VAL A 231 17.83 -4.62 -7.02
N ALA A 232 17.94 -3.34 -6.71
CA ALA A 232 16.83 -2.58 -6.13
C ALA A 232 15.60 -2.55 -7.06
N ILE A 233 15.81 -2.33 -8.35
CA ILE A 233 14.73 -2.29 -9.35
C ILE A 233 14.14 -3.70 -9.57
N GLU A 234 15.00 -4.72 -9.68
CA GLU A 234 14.56 -6.10 -9.87
C GLU A 234 13.81 -6.64 -8.66
N SER A 235 14.25 -6.31 -7.45
CA SER A 235 13.56 -6.66 -6.20
C SER A 235 12.19 -5.97 -6.10
N LEU A 236 12.09 -4.73 -6.60
CA LEU A 236 10.79 -4.04 -6.69
C LEU A 236 9.87 -4.70 -7.71
N GLY A 237 10.40 -5.17 -8.84
CA GLY A 237 9.64 -5.92 -9.83
C GLY A 237 9.04 -7.20 -9.23
N GLU A 238 9.84 -7.97 -8.52
CA GLU A 238 9.39 -9.17 -7.81
C GLU A 238 8.38 -8.86 -6.70
N LEU A 239 8.62 -7.81 -5.90
CA LEU A 239 7.65 -7.36 -4.91
C LEU A 239 6.28 -7.02 -5.53
N ILE A 240 6.26 -6.39 -6.70
CA ILE A 240 5.02 -6.02 -7.40
C ILE A 240 4.31 -7.25 -7.97
N LEU A 241 5.06 -8.23 -8.48
CA LEU A 241 4.52 -9.44 -9.11
C LEU A 241 4.04 -10.48 -8.09
N GLU A 242 4.87 -10.79 -7.10
CA GLU A 242 4.63 -11.86 -6.13
C GLU A 242 4.01 -11.34 -4.81
N PHE A 243 3.96 -10.02 -4.65
CA PHE A 243 3.31 -9.34 -3.53
C PHE A 243 3.84 -9.83 -2.17
N GLU A 244 5.16 -10.07 -2.06
CA GLU A 244 5.85 -10.75 -0.96
C GLU A 244 5.95 -9.95 0.35
N PHE A 245 4.83 -9.52 0.90
CA PHE A 245 4.79 -8.86 2.20
C PHE A 245 3.54 -9.22 3.01
N GLY A 246 3.59 -8.90 4.30
CA GLY A 246 2.48 -9.07 5.25
C GLY A 246 2.41 -10.45 5.91
N ALA A 247 1.61 -10.52 6.98
CA ALA A 247 1.58 -11.67 7.88
C ALA A 247 0.69 -12.83 7.39
N LYS A 248 0.93 -14.03 7.92
CA LYS A 248 0.06 -15.23 7.81
C LYS A 248 -0.27 -15.71 6.38
N LYS A 249 0.59 -15.42 5.39
CA LYS A 249 0.47 -15.98 4.03
C LYS A 249 0.35 -17.51 3.98
N THR A 250 0.94 -18.22 4.95
CA THR A 250 0.86 -19.69 5.07
C THR A 250 -0.56 -20.25 5.20
N ARG A 251 -1.56 -19.42 5.55
CA ARG A 251 -2.96 -19.86 5.72
C ARG A 251 -3.99 -19.01 5.00
N PHE A 252 -3.63 -17.83 4.51
CA PHE A 252 -4.57 -16.84 3.99
C PHE A 252 -4.23 -16.34 2.59
N LEU A 253 -3.37 -17.06 1.82
CA LEU A 253 -2.93 -16.73 0.45
C LEU A 253 -3.90 -15.75 -0.25
N PRO A 254 -3.65 -14.43 -0.14
CA PRO A 254 -4.63 -13.43 -0.53
C PRO A 254 -4.71 -13.42 -2.05
N ILE A 255 -5.91 -13.24 -2.58
CA ILE A 255 -6.06 -12.99 -4.01
C ILE A 255 -5.64 -11.54 -4.22
N VAL A 256 -4.58 -11.36 -5.00
CA VAL A 256 -3.99 -10.06 -5.32
C VAL A 256 -4.13 -9.85 -6.81
N GLU A 257 -4.89 -8.82 -7.19
CA GLU A 257 -5.10 -8.49 -8.60
C GLU A 257 -4.87 -6.99 -8.82
N TRP A 258 -3.90 -6.65 -9.67
CA TRP A 258 -3.66 -5.26 -10.06
C TRP A 258 -4.77 -4.78 -11.00
N GLU A 259 -5.53 -3.77 -10.56
CA GLU A 259 -6.47 -3.05 -11.43
C GLU A 259 -5.70 -2.15 -12.40
N SER A 260 -4.71 -1.44 -11.86
CA SER A 260 -3.84 -0.54 -12.63
C SER A 260 -2.56 -0.24 -11.87
N ILE A 261 -1.49 0.02 -12.61
CA ILE A 261 -0.22 0.48 -12.04
C ILE A 261 0.44 1.45 -13.02
N ALA A 262 1.01 2.52 -12.48
CA ALA A 262 1.83 3.47 -13.19
C ALA A 262 3.22 3.50 -12.56
N VAL A 263 4.24 3.36 -13.41
CA VAL A 263 5.65 3.45 -13.05
C VAL A 263 6.24 4.61 -13.83
N SER A 264 6.86 5.54 -13.13
CA SER A 264 7.59 6.64 -13.75
C SER A 264 9.08 6.56 -13.45
N VAL A 265 9.89 6.94 -14.43
CA VAL A 265 11.35 7.00 -14.33
C VAL A 265 11.82 8.38 -14.77
N SER A 266 12.65 9.03 -13.96
CA SER A 266 13.11 10.40 -14.19
C SER A 266 14.51 10.64 -13.62
N ASP A 267 15.18 11.70 -14.07
CA ASP A 267 16.52 12.07 -13.58
C ASP A 267 16.47 12.83 -12.24
N GLY A 268 15.35 13.47 -11.92
CA GLY A 268 15.09 14.16 -10.66
C GLY A 268 13.77 13.71 -10.02
N VAL A 269 13.36 14.34 -8.92
CA VAL A 269 12.14 13.94 -8.21
C VAL A 269 10.90 14.20 -9.08
N TRP A 270 10.28 13.10 -9.56
CA TRP A 270 8.98 13.12 -10.22
C TRP A 270 8.14 11.97 -9.68
N THR A 271 7.10 12.30 -8.92
CA THR A 271 6.20 11.32 -8.31
C THR A 271 4.92 11.14 -9.14
N VAL A 272 4.45 9.91 -9.30
CA VAL A 272 3.11 9.69 -9.86
C VAL A 272 2.06 10.20 -8.84
N PRO A 273 0.99 10.88 -9.27
CA PRO A 273 -0.11 11.27 -8.40
C PRO A 273 -0.72 10.10 -7.61
N SER A 274 -1.29 10.41 -6.45
CA SER A 274 -1.85 9.40 -5.54
C SER A 274 -2.96 8.58 -6.21
N PRO A 275 -2.93 7.22 -6.14
CA PRO A 275 -3.95 6.34 -6.70
C PRO A 275 -5.23 6.29 -5.87
N ASN A 276 -5.44 7.25 -4.97
CA ASN A 276 -6.63 7.35 -4.15
C ASN A 276 -7.92 7.51 -4.96
N SER A 277 -7.87 8.16 -6.13
CA SER A 277 -8.99 8.30 -7.08
C SER A 277 -8.69 7.63 -8.43
N GLY A 278 -9.73 7.19 -9.15
CA GLY A 278 -9.59 6.55 -10.48
C GLY A 278 -8.83 7.40 -11.49
N TYR A 279 -8.84 8.71 -11.30
CA TYR A 279 -8.13 9.68 -12.12
C TYR A 279 -6.63 9.80 -11.92
N TYR A 280 -6.01 9.02 -11.05
CA TYR A 280 -4.58 9.21 -10.82
C TYR A 280 -3.74 9.05 -12.10
N LEU A 281 -4.18 8.20 -13.04
CA LEU A 281 -3.55 8.05 -14.35
C LEU A 281 -3.75 9.25 -15.27
N SER A 282 -4.96 9.80 -15.38
CA SER A 282 -5.21 11.02 -16.17
C SER A 282 -4.48 12.22 -15.56
N ASN A 283 -4.44 12.30 -14.23
CA ASN A 283 -3.66 13.29 -13.50
C ASN A 283 -2.15 13.11 -13.74
N ALA A 284 -1.66 11.87 -13.83
CA ALA A 284 -0.26 11.57 -14.16
C ALA A 284 0.11 12.05 -15.56
N LEU A 285 -0.76 11.79 -16.55
CA LEU A 285 -0.59 12.25 -17.93
C LEU A 285 -0.62 13.78 -18.01
N SER A 286 -1.61 14.44 -17.38
CA SER A 286 -1.68 15.90 -17.35
C SER A 286 -0.47 16.53 -16.64
N LYS A 287 0.03 15.88 -15.57
CA LYS A 287 1.27 16.30 -14.91
C LYS A 287 2.47 16.15 -15.85
N LEU A 288 2.55 15.06 -16.61
CA LEU A 288 3.64 14.81 -17.54
C LEU A 288 3.70 15.88 -18.65
N GLU A 289 2.55 16.19 -19.26
CA GLU A 289 2.41 17.26 -20.26
C GLU A 289 2.86 18.62 -19.72
N LYS A 290 2.42 18.98 -18.51
CA LYS A 290 2.78 20.24 -17.85
C LYS A 290 4.24 20.31 -17.40
N THR A 291 4.92 19.17 -17.31
CA THR A 291 6.32 19.10 -16.87
C THR A 291 7.29 18.84 -18.02
N GLU A 292 6.85 18.99 -19.28
CA GLU A 292 7.67 18.89 -20.49
C GLU A 292 8.43 17.54 -20.56
N ASP A 293 7.74 16.43 -20.29
CA ASP A 293 8.28 15.06 -20.42
C ASP A 293 9.55 14.79 -19.60
N ARG A 294 9.71 15.46 -18.45
CA ARG A 294 10.80 15.21 -17.48
C ARG A 294 10.86 13.77 -16.93
N ALA A 295 9.87 12.94 -17.23
CA ALA A 295 9.78 11.56 -16.81
C ALA A 295 9.30 10.66 -17.95
N LYS A 296 9.66 9.39 -17.92
CA LYS A 296 9.04 8.35 -18.74
C LYS A 296 7.98 7.66 -17.91
N LEU A 297 6.74 7.59 -18.40
CA LEU A 297 5.62 6.97 -17.73
C LEU A 297 5.24 5.65 -18.42
N PHE A 298 5.21 4.57 -17.65
CA PHE A 298 4.74 3.26 -18.05
C PHE A 298 3.44 2.96 -17.31
N VAL A 299 2.42 2.51 -18.02
CA VAL A 299 1.10 2.26 -17.45
C VAL A 299 0.64 0.86 -17.82
N TYR A 300 0.16 0.13 -16.82
CA TYR A 300 -0.59 -1.11 -16.99
C TYR A 300 -2.00 -0.91 -16.45
N LEU A 301 -2.96 -1.45 -17.21
CA LEU A 301 -4.39 -1.40 -16.93
C LEU A 301 -4.97 -2.79 -17.18
N ASN A 302 -5.61 -3.37 -16.17
CA ASN A 302 -6.29 -4.64 -16.30
C ASN A 302 -7.63 -4.43 -17.02
N LYS A 303 -7.65 -4.76 -18.31
CA LYS A 303 -8.83 -4.56 -19.17
C LYS A 303 -10.00 -5.48 -18.81
N GLU A 304 -9.75 -6.63 -18.19
CA GLU A 304 -10.80 -7.59 -17.84
C GLU A 304 -11.62 -7.09 -16.65
N MET A 305 -10.94 -6.61 -15.61
CA MET A 305 -11.60 -5.96 -14.46
C MET A 305 -12.42 -4.72 -14.87
N LEU A 306 -11.92 -3.95 -15.85
CA LEU A 306 -12.66 -2.79 -16.38
C LEU A 306 -13.92 -3.20 -17.16
N ARG A 307 -13.91 -4.34 -17.88
CA ARG A 307 -15.09 -4.83 -18.62
C ARG A 307 -16.23 -5.21 -17.66
N ASP A 308 -15.90 -5.93 -16.60
CA ASP A 308 -16.88 -6.36 -15.60
C ASP A 308 -17.44 -5.16 -14.82
N THR A 309 -16.60 -4.14 -14.58
CA THR A 309 -17.03 -2.87 -13.97
C THR A 309 -18.02 -2.12 -14.87
N VAL A 310 -17.77 -2.01 -16.18
CA VAL A 310 -18.71 -1.38 -17.12
C VAL A 310 -20.04 -2.15 -17.18
N HIS A 311 -19.98 -3.48 -17.18
CA HIS A 311 -21.18 -4.32 -17.16
C HIS A 311 -21.96 -4.15 -15.85
N TYR A 312 -21.26 -4.12 -14.71
CA TYR A 312 -21.84 -3.88 -13.39
C TYR A 312 -22.49 -2.50 -13.29
N ILE A 313 -21.80 -1.43 -13.73
CA ILE A 313 -22.35 -0.06 -13.75
C ILE A 313 -23.61 -0.01 -14.61
N LYS A 314 -23.59 -0.65 -15.78
CA LYS A 314 -24.75 -0.71 -16.66
C LYS A 314 -25.93 -1.42 -15.99
N LYS A 315 -25.70 -2.61 -15.43
CA LYS A 315 -26.72 -3.40 -14.72
C LYS A 315 -27.30 -2.65 -13.52
N LYS A 316 -26.44 -2.06 -12.68
CA LYS A 316 -26.87 -1.29 -11.50
C LYS A 316 -27.62 -0.01 -11.88
N SER A 317 -27.25 0.60 -13.01
CA SER A 317 -27.99 1.74 -13.58
C SER A 317 -29.37 1.30 -14.08
N GLU A 318 -29.47 0.15 -14.75
CA GLU A 318 -30.74 -0.44 -15.18
C GLU A 318 -31.66 -0.77 -13.99
N GLU A 319 -31.10 -1.34 -12.91
CA GLU A 319 -31.81 -1.61 -11.64
C GLU A 319 -32.34 -0.32 -11.02
N LEU A 320 -31.51 0.73 -10.92
CA LEU A 320 -31.92 2.03 -10.37
C LEU A 320 -33.04 2.68 -11.20
N ILE A 321 -32.96 2.57 -12.53
CA ILE A 321 -34.01 3.05 -13.44
C ILE A 321 -35.30 2.26 -13.22
N GLY A 322 -35.20 0.94 -12.97
CA GLY A 322 -36.33 0.08 -12.62
C GLY A 322 -37.03 0.52 -11.33
N GLU A 323 -36.27 0.76 -10.27
CA GLU A 323 -36.79 1.28 -8.99
C GLU A 323 -37.41 2.67 -9.13
N MET A 324 -36.79 3.56 -9.90
CA MET A 324 -37.37 4.87 -10.17
C MET A 324 -38.71 4.76 -10.91
N LYS A 325 -38.82 3.86 -11.89
CA LYS A 325 -40.07 3.62 -12.60
C LYS A 325 -41.16 3.06 -11.67
N SER A 326 -40.83 2.14 -10.76
CA SER A 326 -41.81 1.61 -9.81
C SER A 326 -42.32 2.68 -8.84
N ILE A 327 -41.43 3.54 -8.33
CA ILE A 327 -41.80 4.68 -7.48
C ILE A 327 -42.71 5.65 -8.22
N VAL A 328 -42.42 5.93 -9.50
CA VAL A 328 -43.24 6.80 -10.34
C VAL A 328 -44.63 6.18 -10.58
N GLU A 329 -44.72 4.87 -10.81
CA GLU A 329 -46.00 4.19 -10.97
C GLU A 329 -46.82 4.16 -9.67
N GLU A 330 -46.20 4.00 -8.50
CA GLU A 330 -46.86 4.18 -7.21
C GLU A 330 -47.39 5.60 -7.03
N TRP A 331 -46.60 6.61 -7.38
CA TRP A 331 -47.02 8.01 -7.33
C TRP A 331 -48.18 8.29 -8.28
N LYS A 332 -48.14 7.77 -9.52
CA LYS A 332 -49.25 7.87 -10.47
C LYS A 332 -50.52 7.24 -9.90
N LYS A 333 -50.41 6.07 -9.27
CA LYS A 333 -51.55 5.38 -8.66
C LYS A 333 -52.13 6.17 -7.48
N GLY A 334 -51.27 6.67 -6.59
CA GLY A 334 -51.67 7.51 -5.46
C GLY A 334 -52.28 8.85 -5.87
N LEU A 335 -51.81 9.48 -6.95
CA LEU A 335 -52.40 10.71 -7.48
C LEU A 335 -53.74 10.45 -8.16
N LYS A 336 -53.87 9.34 -8.89
CA LYS A 336 -55.13 8.94 -9.53
C LYS A 336 -56.24 8.66 -8.50
N GLU A 337 -55.88 8.12 -7.35
CA GLU A 337 -56.80 7.88 -6.22
C GLU A 337 -57.17 9.15 -5.45
N LYS A 338 -56.21 10.08 -5.25
CA LYS A 338 -56.42 11.26 -4.38
C LYS A 338 -56.88 12.52 -5.10
N MET A 339 -56.48 12.73 -6.36
CA MET A 339 -56.75 13.95 -7.12
C MET A 339 -56.85 13.67 -8.64
N PRO A 340 -57.97 13.10 -9.12
CA PRO A 340 -58.12 12.67 -10.51
C PRO A 340 -58.09 13.82 -11.53
N GLU A 341 -58.50 15.03 -11.15
CA GLU A 341 -58.58 16.20 -12.05
C GLU A 341 -57.22 16.76 -12.49
N TYR A 342 -56.16 16.44 -11.76
CA TYR A 342 -54.78 16.87 -12.07
C TYR A 342 -53.99 15.76 -12.79
N TYR A 343 -54.50 14.53 -12.81
CA TYR A 343 -53.81 13.38 -13.40
C TYR A 343 -53.59 13.55 -14.91
N GLU A 344 -54.60 14.03 -15.63
CA GLU A 344 -54.55 14.26 -17.09
C GLU A 344 -53.78 15.52 -17.50
N LYS A 345 -53.50 16.43 -16.56
CA LYS A 345 -52.79 17.69 -16.82
C LYS A 345 -51.28 17.60 -16.58
N ILE A 346 -50.80 16.48 -16.07
CA ILE A 346 -49.39 16.27 -15.75
C ILE A 346 -48.76 15.41 -16.84
N ASP A 347 -47.77 15.97 -17.54
CA ASP A 347 -46.92 15.21 -18.47
C ASP A 347 -45.89 14.40 -17.68
N TRP A 348 -46.30 13.19 -17.31
CA TRP A 348 -45.48 12.26 -16.56
C TRP A 348 -44.25 11.81 -17.32
N GLU A 349 -44.29 11.75 -18.66
CA GLU A 349 -43.14 11.37 -19.47
C GLU A 349 -42.08 12.48 -19.44
N GLU A 350 -42.48 13.74 -19.52
CA GLU A 350 -41.55 14.88 -19.44
C GLU A 350 -40.92 15.00 -18.04
N ILE A 351 -41.67 14.76 -16.96
CA ILE A 351 -41.15 14.78 -15.58
C ILE A 351 -40.15 13.65 -15.35
N VAL A 352 -40.47 12.43 -15.80
CA VAL A 352 -39.59 11.27 -15.69
C VAL A 352 -38.32 11.52 -16.49
N LYS A 353 -38.45 12.00 -17.73
CA LYS A 353 -37.32 12.32 -18.60
C LYS A 353 -36.42 13.41 -17.99
N LYS A 354 -36.97 14.54 -17.52
CA LYS A 354 -36.18 15.59 -16.85
C LYS A 354 -35.49 15.12 -15.58
N LYS A 355 -36.14 14.29 -14.76
CA LYS A 355 -35.52 13.73 -13.55
C LYS A 355 -34.44 12.70 -13.89
N LEU A 356 -34.65 11.85 -14.88
CA LEU A 356 -33.65 10.91 -15.38
C LEU A 356 -32.47 11.65 -15.99
N GLU A 357 -32.71 12.64 -16.85
CA GLU A 357 -31.65 13.48 -17.44
C GLU A 357 -30.89 14.25 -16.35
N SER A 358 -31.58 14.77 -15.32
CA SER A 358 -30.94 15.40 -14.18
C SER A 358 -30.10 14.42 -13.36
N LEU A 359 -30.59 13.21 -13.07
CA LEU A 359 -29.86 12.20 -12.31
C LEU A 359 -28.70 11.59 -13.10
N ILE A 360 -28.89 11.34 -14.40
CA ILE A 360 -27.86 10.87 -15.31
C ILE A 360 -26.82 11.96 -15.51
N SER A 361 -27.20 13.23 -15.70
CA SER A 361 -26.25 14.35 -15.80
C SER A 361 -25.54 14.60 -14.49
N LYS A 362 -26.17 14.36 -13.34
CA LYS A 362 -25.54 14.50 -12.03
C LYS A 362 -24.59 13.35 -11.74
N ARG A 363 -24.96 12.10 -12.08
CA ARG A 363 -24.07 10.94 -11.99
C ARG A 363 -22.98 10.92 -13.06
N LEU A 364 -23.23 11.41 -14.27
CA LEU A 364 -22.20 11.60 -15.29
C LEU A 364 -21.31 12.79 -14.94
N GLY A 365 -21.85 13.84 -14.34
CA GLY A 365 -21.04 14.91 -13.75
C GLY A 365 -20.15 14.36 -12.64
N GLU A 366 -20.71 13.54 -11.74
CA GLU A 366 -19.94 12.79 -10.75
C GLU A 366 -18.94 11.84 -11.44
N VAL A 367 -19.27 11.10 -12.50
CA VAL A 367 -18.34 10.13 -13.15
C VAL A 367 -17.33 10.77 -14.13
N VAL A 368 -17.57 11.99 -14.60
CA VAL A 368 -16.69 12.75 -15.50
C VAL A 368 -15.88 13.80 -14.72
N GLU A 369 -16.29 14.14 -13.49
CA GLU A 369 -15.56 15.00 -12.53
C GLU A 369 -15.01 14.27 -11.27
N SER A 370 -15.33 12.98 -10.99
CA SER A 370 -14.79 12.12 -9.87
C SER A 370 -14.11 10.79 -10.25
#